data_AF-A0A1W4XP24-F1
#
_entry.id   AF-A0A1W4XP24-F1
#
_cell.length_a   1.000
_cell.length_b   1.000
_cell.length_c   1.000
_cell.angle_alpha   90.00
_cell.angle_beta   90.00
_cell.angle_gamma   90.00
#
_symmetry.space_group_name_H-M   'P 1'
#
loop_
_entity.id
_entity.type
_entity.pdbx_description
1 polymer ?
#
loop_
_entity_poly.entity_id
_entity_poly.type
_entity_poly.pdbx_seq_one_letter_code
_entity_poly.pdbx_strand_id
1 'polypeptide(L)'
;MVISSILFDLDNTLIATRKGDKLACNKLSEVLWEKYAIPLDVAASVCASFLRAFRKCPENTEMGLHEWRRLLWAKALNCYSSLMKFIRSGSI
;
A
#
# COMPACT_ATOMS: atom_id res chain seq x y z
N MET A 1 16.06 1.66 6.45
CA MET A 1 14.81 1.31 7.15
C MET A 1 13.88 0.68 6.12
N VAL A 2 13.49 -0.59 6.30
CA VAL A 2 12.72 -1.34 5.29
C VAL A 2 11.41 -1.78 5.93
N ILE A 3 10.27 -1.26 5.44
CA ILE A 3 8.95 -1.74 5.84
C ILE A 3 8.77 -3.11 5.19
N SER A 4 8.75 -4.17 5.99
CA SER A 4 8.67 -5.56 5.49
C SER A 4 7.24 -5.96 5.09
N SER A 5 6.23 -5.48 5.81
CA SER A 5 4.82 -5.72 5.49
C SER A 5 3.90 -4.84 6.33
N ILE A 6 2.79 -4.42 5.73
CA ILE A 6 1.67 -3.80 6.45
C ILE A 6 0.50 -4.78 6.39
N LEU A 7 -0.04 -5.19 7.53
CA LEU A 7 -1.21 -6.06 7.60
C LEU A 7 -2.42 -5.19 7.95
N PHE A 8 -3.34 -5.06 6.99
CA PHE A 8 -4.60 -4.35 7.19
C PHE A 8 -5.72 -5.23 6.64
N ASP A 9 -6.82 -5.29 7.38
CA ASP A 9 -7.95 -6.12 7.00
C ASP A 9 -9.00 -5.27 6.29
N LEU A 10 -9.26 -5.61 5.04
CA LEU A 10 -10.33 -5.06 4.22
C LEU A 10 -11.46 -6.09 4.27
N ASP A 11 -12.06 -6.27 5.45
CA ASP A 11 -13.23 -7.12 5.59
C ASP A 11 -14.36 -6.53 4.73
N ASN A 12 -14.58 -7.12 3.55
CA ASN A 12 -15.75 -6.87 2.73
C ASN A 12 -16.93 -7.61 3.36
N THR A 13 -17.49 -7.03 4.41
CA THR A 13 -18.89 -7.28 4.75
C THR A 13 -19.78 -6.83 3.57
N LEU A 14 -20.97 -7.43 3.41
CA LEU A 14 -21.99 -7.26 2.34
C LEU A 14 -22.48 -5.81 2.07
N ILE A 15 -21.76 -4.79 2.54
CA ILE A 15 -22.09 -3.37 2.51
C ILE A 15 -21.01 -2.65 1.68
N ALA A 16 -21.38 -1.62 0.93
CA ALA A 16 -20.44 -0.85 0.12
C ALA A 16 -19.35 -0.15 0.97
N THR A 17 -18.19 -0.78 1.13
CA THR A 17 -17.04 -0.33 1.93
C THR A 17 -16.12 0.67 1.22
N ARG A 18 -16.44 1.12 -0.01
CA ARG A 18 -15.57 2.02 -0.80
C ARG A 18 -15.10 3.28 -0.05
N LYS A 19 -15.92 3.80 0.87
CA LYS A 19 -15.55 4.93 1.76
C LYS A 19 -14.61 4.49 2.90
N GLY A 20 -14.81 3.29 3.46
CA GLY A 20 -13.98 2.70 4.51
C GLY A 20 -12.56 2.41 4.02
N ASP A 21 -12.40 1.84 2.83
CA ASP A 21 -11.07 1.58 2.24
C ASP A 21 -10.23 2.86 2.11
N LYS A 22 -10.88 3.96 1.73
CA LYS A 22 -10.24 5.27 1.56
C LYS A 22 -9.84 5.86 2.91
N LEU A 23 -10.70 5.74 3.93
CA LEU A 23 -10.38 6.18 5.29
C LEU A 23 -9.24 5.35 5.89
N ALA A 24 -9.23 4.04 5.68
CA ALA A 24 -8.14 3.16 6.07
C ALA A 24 -6.82 3.57 5.40
N CYS A 25 -6.82 3.82 4.09
CA CYS A 25 -5.64 4.30 3.36
C CYS A 25 -5.14 5.67 3.85
N ASN A 26 -6.05 6.59 4.20
CA ASN A 26 -5.67 7.88 4.77
C ASN A 26 -4.96 7.69 6.12
N LYS A 27 -5.55 6.88 7.02
CA LYS A 27 -4.95 6.59 8.32
C LYS A 27 -3.61 5.87 8.19
N LEU A 28 -3.49 4.97 7.23
CA LEU A 28 -2.24 4.28 6.93
C LEU A 28 -1.17 5.26 6.43
N SER A 29 -1.56 6.24 5.62
CA SER A 29 -0.66 7.27 5.11
C SER A 29 -0.12 8.16 6.23
N GLU A 30 -0.97 8.52 7.20
CA GLU A 30 -0.54 9.19 8.44
C GLU A 30 0.46 8.34 9.22
N VAL A 31 0.19 7.05 9.42
CA VAL A 31 1.11 6.14 10.14
C VAL A 31 2.45 6.00 9.42
N LEU A 32 2.44 5.95 8.08
CA LEU A 32 3.66 5.91 7.26
C LEU A 32 4.48 7.19 7.39
N TRP A 33 3.81 8.34 7.50
CA TRP A 33 4.47 9.60 7.76
C TRP A 33 5.02 9.69 9.19
N GLU A 34 4.19 9.45 10.20
CA GLU A 34 4.56 9.59 11.62
C GLU A 34 5.65 8.61 12.06
N LYS A 35 5.56 7.33 11.66
CA LYS A 35 6.48 6.28 12.13
C LYS A 35 7.67 6.05 11.23
N TYR A 36 7.57 6.40 9.95
CA TYR A 36 8.59 6.06 8.94
C TYR A 36 9.09 7.26 8.14
N ALA A 37 8.62 8.48 8.46
CA ALA A 37 8.99 9.72 7.78
C ALA A 37 8.79 9.68 6.25
N ILE A 38 7.82 8.88 5.79
CA ILE A 38 7.45 8.84 4.37
C ILE A 38 6.54 10.04 4.09
N PRO A 39 6.83 10.85 3.05
CA PRO A 39 5.96 11.97 2.68
C PRO A 39 4.50 11.54 2.47
N LEU A 40 3.55 12.36 2.91
CA LEU A 40 2.12 12.04 2.87
C LEU A 40 1.60 11.78 1.45
N ASP A 41 2.08 12.52 0.46
CA ASP A 41 1.76 12.36 -0.96
C ASP A 41 2.24 11.00 -1.50
N VAL A 42 3.45 10.59 -1.11
CA VAL A 42 4.00 9.28 -1.41
C VAL A 42 3.20 8.19 -0.72
N ALA A 43 2.96 8.33 0.58
CA ALA A 43 2.27 7.34 1.37
C ALA A 43 0.86 7.09 0.82
N ALA A 44 0.17 8.16 0.40
CA ALA A 44 -1.12 8.09 -0.29
C ALA A 44 -1.02 7.35 -1.64
N SER A 45 0.02 7.63 -2.43
CA SER A 45 0.26 6.94 -3.71
C SER A 45 0.53 5.45 -3.55
N VAL A 46 1.33 5.06 -2.54
CA VAL A 46 1.60 3.65 -2.20
C VAL A 46 0.31 2.95 -1.78
N CYS A 47 -0.47 3.56 -0.87
CA CYS A 47 -1.74 3.00 -0.42
C CYS A 47 -2.75 2.85 -1.57
N ALA A 48 -2.85 3.84 -2.46
CA ALA A 48 -3.70 3.77 -3.64
C ALA A 48 -3.26 2.66 -4.61
N SER A 49 -1.96 2.49 -4.81
CA SER A 49 -1.39 1.44 -5.65
C SER A 49 -1.68 0.04 -5.09
N PHE A 50 -1.51 -0.15 -3.78
CA PHE A 50 -1.88 -1.38 -3.09
C PHE A 50 -3.37 -1.67 -3.25
N LEU A 51 -4.23 -0.69 -2.95
CA LEU A 51 -5.69 -0.86 -2.99
C LEU A 51 -6.18 -1.19 -4.41
N ARG A 52 -5.58 -0.58 -5.44
CA ARG A 52 -5.88 -0.89 -6.84
C ARG A 52 -5.51 -2.33 -7.19
N ALA A 53 -4.34 -2.80 -6.76
CA ALA A 53 -3.89 -4.16 -7.02
C ALA A 53 -4.73 -5.19 -6.25
N PHE A 54 -5.03 -4.92 -4.98
CA PHE A 54 -5.91 -5.74 -4.15
C PHE A 54 -7.32 -5.85 -4.72
N ARG A 55 -7.93 -4.74 -5.18
CA ARG A 55 -9.25 -4.77 -5.83
C ARG A 55 -9.27 -5.55 -7.15
N LYS A 56 -8.14 -5.62 -7.86
CA LYS A 56 -8.05 -6.37 -9.12
C LYS A 56 -7.97 -7.88 -8.87
N CYS A 57 -7.32 -8.29 -7.77
CA CYS A 57 -7.13 -9.68 -7.40
C CYS A 57 -7.07 -9.73 -5.86
N PRO A 58 -8.24 -9.85 -5.20
CA PRO A 58 -8.32 -9.81 -3.74
C PRO A 58 -7.70 -11.05 -3.09
N GLU A 59 -7.72 -12.16 -3.83
CA GLU A 59 -7.04 -13.40 -3.47
C GLU A 59 -6.30 -13.96 -4.67
N ASN A 60 -5.15 -14.59 -4.39
CA ASN A 60 -4.46 -15.44 -5.33
C ASN A 60 -4.51 -16.86 -4.76
N THR A 61 -5.18 -17.78 -5.44
CA THR A 61 -5.38 -19.16 -4.99
C THR A 61 -4.11 -20.01 -5.04
N GLU A 62 -3.05 -19.54 -5.70
CA GLU A 62 -1.75 -20.21 -5.77
C GLU A 62 -0.89 -20.00 -4.51
N MET A 63 -1.26 -19.08 -3.61
CA MET A 63 -0.52 -18.80 -2.39
C MET A 63 -1.43 -18.42 -1.22
N GLY A 64 -0.89 -18.47 0.00
CA GLY A 64 -1.65 -18.04 1.18
C GLY A 64 -2.07 -16.57 1.09
N LEU A 65 -3.26 -16.23 1.59
CA LEU A 65 -3.79 -14.86 1.58
C LEU A 65 -2.81 -13.83 2.20
N HIS A 66 -2.13 -14.22 3.29
CA HIS A 66 -1.10 -13.40 3.91
C HIS A 66 0.12 -13.20 3.01
N GLU A 67 0.60 -14.25 2.35
CA GLU A 67 1.69 -14.21 1.36
C GLU A 67 1.37 -13.22 0.25
N TRP A 68 0.16 -13.33 -0.30
CA TRP A 68 -0.35 -12.48 -1.36
C TRP A 68 -0.39 -10.99 -0.94
N ARG A 69 -0.98 -10.70 0.23
CA ARG A 69 -1.06 -9.32 0.75
C ARG A 69 0.33 -8.72 0.99
N ARG A 70 1.29 -9.50 1.51
CA ARG A 70 2.69 -9.05 1.66
C ARG A 70 3.31 -8.71 0.31
N LEU A 71 3.10 -9.54 -0.71
CA LEU A 71 3.63 -9.32 -2.05
C LEU A 71 3.06 -8.06 -2.71
N LEU A 72 1.77 -7.79 -2.51
CA LEU A 72 1.13 -6.55 -2.97
C LEU A 72 1.73 -5.30 -2.32
N TRP A 73 1.96 -5.33 -1.00
CA TRP A 73 2.61 -4.23 -0.28
C TRP A 73 4.07 -4.05 -0.71
N ALA A 74 4.81 -5.14 -0.85
CA ALA A 74 6.18 -5.10 -1.33
C ALA A 74 6.24 -4.47 -2.73
N LYS A 75 5.33 -4.82 -3.65
CA LYS A 75 5.23 -4.17 -4.96
C LYS A 75 4.92 -2.68 -4.84
N ALA A 76 3.93 -2.30 -4.03
CA ALA A 76 3.54 -0.90 -3.85
C ALA A 76 4.68 -0.04 -3.25
N LEU A 77 5.40 -0.57 -2.25
CA LEU A 77 6.53 0.08 -1.60
C LEU A 77 7.79 0.08 -2.47
N ASN A 78 8.01 -0.97 -3.28
CA ASN A 78 9.17 -1.02 -4.16
C ASN A 78 9.02 -0.05 -5.34
N CYS A 79 7.79 0.21 -5.82
CA CYS A 79 7.53 1.34 -6.70
C CYS A 79 8.01 2.66 -6.08
N TYR A 80 7.81 2.86 -4.76
CA TYR A 80 8.37 4.02 -4.08
C TYR A 80 9.90 3.98 -3.96
N SER A 81 10.53 2.85 -3.65
CA SER A 81 11.99 2.79 -3.55
C SER A 81 12.67 3.13 -4.90
N SER A 82 12.07 2.66 -6.00
CA SER A 82 12.46 3.04 -7.36
C SER A 82 12.16 4.50 -7.67
N LEU A 83 11.02 5.04 -7.22
CA LEU A 83 10.67 6.46 -7.34
C LEU A 83 11.65 7.35 -6.56
N MET A 84 12.07 6.95 -5.36
CA MET A 84 13.10 7.66 -4.57
C MET A 84 14.45 7.65 -5.27
N LYS A 85 14.82 6.52 -5.90
CA LYS A 85 16.02 6.46 -6.73
C LYS A 85 15.89 7.39 -7.94
N PHE A 86 14.72 7.47 -8.56
CA PHE A 86 14.46 8.34 -9.71
C PHE A 86 14.50 9.84 -9.33
N ILE A 87 13.84 10.23 -8.22
CA ILE A 87 13.85 11.60 -7.70
C ILE A 87 15.25 12.01 -7.22
N ARG A 88 16.01 11.10 -6.58
CA ARG A 88 17.42 11.35 -6.22
C ARG A 88 18.37 11.34 -7.41
N SER A 89 18.00 10.69 -8.51
CA SER A 89 18.79 10.63 -9.74
C SER A 89 18.60 11.85 -10.64
N GLY A 90 17.71 12.79 -10.30
CA GLY A 90 17.64 14.10 -10.95
C GLY A 90 17.41 14.04 -12.46
N SER A 91 16.47 13.23 -12.95
CA SER A 91 15.97 13.36 -14.33
C SER A 91 14.57 13.95 -14.33
N ILE A 92 14.58 15.28 -14.28
CA ILE A 92 13.58 16.30 -14.68
C ILE A 92 12.24 16.29 -13.93
#